data_AF-A0A2V5JV36-F1
#
_entry.id   AF-A0A2V5JV36-F1
#
_cell.length_a   1.000
_cell.length_b   1.000
_cell.length_c   1.000
_cell.angle_alpha   90.00
_cell.angle_beta   90.00
_cell.angle_gamma   90.00
#
_symmetry.space_group_name_H-M   'P 1'
#
loop_
_entity.id
_entity.type
_entity.pdbx_description
1 polymer ?
#
loop_
_entity_poly.entity_id
_entity_poly.type
_entity_poly.pdbx_seq_one_letter_code
_entity_poly.pdbx_strand_id
1 'polypeptide(L)'
;GELSPCGYWFQNFAGPTPTYSQLLIRSWMIATAFLCAFEIQDEVLLRYLGVLDKRYKHAVNNIKNPFIWLREGVQFFVQLPISVLYWSGLIRYATYNFLTRNFLVKLLNLLIIIIGLVSSVVTIVTGYNPFMDIFIKWLKE
;
A
#
# COMPACT_ATOMS: atom_id res chain seq x y z
N GLY A 1 14.32 -2.06 23.67
CA GLY A 1 13.15 -1.20 23.74
C GLY A 1 13.26 -0.45 25.04
N GLU A 2 13.88 0.72 25.01
CA GLU A 2 14.03 1.56 26.19
C GLU A 2 12.65 2.14 26.52
N LEU A 3 12.10 1.74 27.67
CA LEU A 3 10.94 2.40 28.23
C LEU A 3 11.30 3.87 28.46
N SER A 4 10.43 4.79 28.04
CA SER A 4 10.58 6.20 28.36
C SER A 4 10.70 6.38 29.88
N PRO A 5 11.47 7.38 30.36
CA PRO A 5 11.68 7.60 31.79
C PRO A 5 10.37 7.62 32.60
N CYS A 6 9.28 8.10 32.00
CA CYS A 6 7.95 8.20 32.60
C CYS A 6 7.30 6.82 32.90
N GLY A 7 7.60 5.76 32.13
CA GLY A 7 7.03 4.42 32.34
C GLY A 7 7.54 3.71 33.61
N TYR A 8 8.77 4.03 34.03
CA TYR A 8 9.40 3.44 35.22
C TYR A 8 8.80 3.97 36.52
N TRP A 9 8.31 5.22 36.52
CA TRP A 9 7.78 5.86 37.72
C TRP A 9 6.34 5.45 38.06
N PHE A 10 5.55 5.04 37.07
CA PHE A 10 4.14 4.67 37.26
C PHE A 10 3.97 3.38 38.10
N GLN A 11 4.90 2.43 37.99
CA GLN A 11 4.83 1.15 38.74
C GLN A 11 5.07 1.32 40.25
N ASN A 12 5.76 2.39 40.68
CA ASN A 12 6.09 2.63 42.09
C ASN A 12 4.99 3.40 42.88
N PHE A 13 3.84 3.72 42.28
CA PHE A 13 2.78 4.49 42.94
C PHE A 13 1.91 3.71 43.94
N ALA A 14 1.97 2.36 43.96
CA ALA A 14 1.05 1.50 44.70
C ALA A 14 1.45 1.16 46.17
N GLY A 15 2.19 2.05 46.85
CA GLY A 15 2.57 1.91 48.28
C GLY A 15 1.66 2.68 49.27
N PRO A 16 1.70 2.37 50.58
CA PRO A 16 0.73 2.84 51.58
C PRO A 16 0.86 4.34 51.94
N THR A 17 -0.16 4.87 52.63
CA THR A 17 -0.58 6.29 52.71
C THR A 17 0.49 7.32 53.15
N PRO A 18 0.52 8.55 52.58
CA PRO A 18 1.65 9.49 52.71
C PRO A 18 1.44 10.64 53.73
N THR A 19 2.56 11.13 54.31
CA THR A 19 2.68 12.36 55.13
C THR A 19 2.49 13.66 54.29
N TYR A 20 2.27 14.83 54.90
CA TYR A 20 2.01 16.10 54.17
C TYR A 20 3.11 16.49 53.15
N SER A 21 4.38 16.20 53.44
CA SER A 21 5.50 16.38 52.51
C SER A 21 5.44 15.43 51.30
N GLN A 22 4.97 14.20 51.51
CA GLN A 22 4.77 13.20 50.45
C GLN A 22 3.56 13.54 49.57
N LEU A 23 2.55 14.25 50.09
CA LEU A 23 1.43 14.79 49.29
C LEU A 23 1.89 15.87 48.31
N LEU A 24 2.78 16.79 48.73
CA LEU A 24 3.36 17.79 47.85
C LEU A 24 4.23 17.16 46.75
N ILE A 25 5.04 16.16 47.11
CA ILE A 25 5.84 15.39 46.15
C ILE A 25 4.93 14.65 45.16
N ARG A 26 3.85 14.01 45.63
CA ARG A 26 2.85 13.36 44.76
C ARG A 26 2.16 14.35 43.83
N SER A 27 1.80 15.54 44.31
CA SER A 27 1.19 16.59 43.47
C SER A 27 2.14 17.06 42.37
N TRP A 28 3.42 17.28 42.69
CA TRP A 28 4.45 17.66 41.72
C TRP A 28 4.69 16.56 40.70
N MET A 29 4.75 15.29 41.14
CA MET A 29 4.91 14.14 40.24
C MET A 29 3.71 13.92 39.32
N ILE A 30 2.48 14.16 39.79
CA ILE A 30 1.28 14.08 38.94
C ILE A 30 1.34 15.17 37.87
N ALA A 31 1.74 16.39 38.23
CA ALA A 31 1.89 17.48 37.27
C ALA A 31 2.95 17.16 36.21
N THR A 32 4.11 16.63 36.59
CA THR A 32 5.16 16.26 35.62
C THR A 32 4.77 15.06 34.75
N ALA A 33 4.08 14.06 35.31
CA ALA A 33 3.56 12.93 34.54
C ALA A 33 2.49 13.37 33.52
N PHE A 34 1.62 14.30 33.90
CA PHE A 34 0.60 14.85 33.00
C PHE A 34 1.23 15.64 31.84
N LEU A 35 2.25 16.47 32.13
CA LEU A 35 2.99 17.20 31.10
C LEU A 35 3.74 16.24 30.15
N CYS A 36 4.40 15.20 30.68
CA CYS A 36 5.07 14.17 29.88
C CYS A 36 4.07 13.44 28.96
N ALA A 37 2.90 13.07 29.49
CA ALA A 37 1.87 12.40 28.70
C ALA A 37 1.32 13.27 27.56
N PHE A 38 1.17 14.58 27.81
CA PHE A 38 0.72 15.53 26.80
C PHE A 38 1.76 15.70 25.66
N GLU A 39 3.03 15.85 26.00
CA GLU A 39 4.11 16.00 25.00
C GLU A 39 4.28 14.75 24.12
N ILE A 40 4.23 13.55 24.72
CA ILE A 40 4.29 12.28 23.98
C ILE A 40 3.14 12.17 22.97
N GLN A 41 1.95 12.67 23.32
CA GLN A 41 0.79 12.61 22.43
C GLN A 41 1.00 13.45 21.16
N ASP A 42 1.55 14.65 21.31
CA ASP A 42 1.84 15.56 20.19
C ASP A 42 2.94 15.02 19.28
N GLU A 43 4.01 14.46 19.85
CA GLU A 43 5.09 13.85 19.06
C GLU A 43 4.61 12.65 18.24
N VAL A 44 3.77 11.79 18.83
CA VAL A 44 3.20 10.63 18.14
C VAL A 44 2.30 11.10 17.00
N LEU A 45 1.48 12.13 17.22
CA LEU A 45 0.62 12.70 16.19
C LEU A 45 1.44 13.30 15.04
N LEU A 46 2.46 14.10 15.34
CA LEU A 46 3.35 14.70 14.33
C LEU A 46 4.10 13.64 13.52
N ARG A 47 4.59 12.57 14.18
CA ARG A 47 5.23 11.45 13.50
C ARG A 47 4.26 10.72 12.58
N TYR A 48 3.02 10.52 13.03
CA TYR A 48 1.98 9.89 12.21
C TYR A 48 1.66 10.74 10.97
N LEU A 49 1.46 12.04 11.15
CA LEU A 49 1.24 12.98 10.04
C LEU A 49 2.42 12.99 9.06
N GLY A 50 3.65 12.97 9.55
CA GLY A 50 4.85 12.91 8.71
C GLY A 50 4.96 11.61 7.90
N VAL A 51 4.57 10.46 8.48
CA VAL A 51 4.49 9.19 7.73
C VAL A 51 3.39 9.26 6.67
N LEU A 52 2.25 9.87 6.99
CA LEU A 52 1.12 10.00 6.07
C LEU A 52 1.48 10.90 4.87
N ASP A 53 2.12 12.05 5.11
CA ASP A 53 2.58 12.96 4.05
C ASP A 53 3.61 12.29 3.14
N LYS A 54 4.57 11.55 3.71
CA LYS A 54 5.54 10.77 2.91
C LYS A 54 4.85 9.73 2.03
N ARG A 55 3.87 8.99 2.57
CA ARG A 55 3.09 8.00 1.80
C ARG A 55 2.27 8.67 0.71
N TYR A 56 1.64 9.80 1.02
CA TYR A 56 0.86 10.59 0.06
C TYR A 56 1.74 11.07 -1.09
N LYS A 57 2.88 11.71 -0.81
CA LYS A 57 3.83 12.16 -1.83
C LYS A 57 4.35 11.01 -2.69
N HIS A 58 4.66 9.87 -2.07
CA HIS A 58 5.08 8.68 -2.79
C HIS A 58 3.97 8.14 -3.71
N ALA A 59 2.73 8.09 -3.24
CA ALA A 59 1.59 7.66 -4.04
C ALA A 59 1.33 8.60 -5.22
N VAL A 60 1.34 9.92 -4.99
CA VAL A 60 1.19 10.93 -6.06
C VAL A 60 2.31 10.82 -7.09
N ASN A 61 3.54 10.57 -6.65
CA ASN A 61 4.67 10.40 -7.57
C ASN A 61 4.52 9.12 -8.43
N ASN A 62 4.00 8.03 -7.85
CA ASN A 62 3.73 6.79 -8.58
C ASN A 62 2.56 6.95 -9.57
N ILE A 63 1.55 7.74 -9.22
CA ILE A 63 0.42 8.04 -10.11
C ILE A 63 0.88 8.83 -11.34
N LYS A 64 1.90 9.69 -11.21
CA LYS A 64 2.44 10.44 -12.35
C LYS A 64 3.28 9.58 -13.30
N ASN A 65 3.67 8.37 -12.91
CA ASN A 65 4.50 7.51 -13.74
C ASN A 65 3.63 6.72 -14.74
N PRO A 66 3.69 7.02 -16.06
CA PRO A 66 2.85 6.38 -17.06
C PRO A 66 3.13 4.87 -17.20
N PHE A 67 4.35 4.41 -16.91
CA PHE A 67 4.68 2.98 -16.92
C PHE A 67 3.99 2.21 -15.80
N ILE A 68 3.80 2.83 -14.63
CA ILE A 68 3.07 2.21 -13.52
C ILE A 68 1.59 2.08 -13.89
N TRP A 69 1.01 3.11 -14.50
CA TRP A 69 -0.38 3.06 -14.98
C TRP A 69 -0.60 1.98 -16.03
N LEU A 70 0.31 1.84 -16.99
CA LEU A 70 0.23 0.79 -18.00
C LEU A 70 0.27 -0.60 -17.36
N ARG A 71 1.23 -0.84 -16.45
CA ARG A 71 1.38 -2.11 -15.75
C ARG A 71 0.11 -2.48 -14.97
N GLU A 72 -0.44 -1.54 -14.23
CA GLU A 72 -1.60 -1.79 -13.36
C GLU A 72 -2.88 -1.92 -14.18
N GLY A 73 -3.00 -1.17 -15.28
CA GLY A 73 -4.08 -1.29 -16.24
C GLY A 73 -4.14 -2.67 -16.88
N VAL A 74 -3.02 -3.18 -17.42
CA VAL A 74 -3.03 -4.52 -18.04
C VAL A 74 -3.22 -5.61 -16.99
N GLN A 75 -2.63 -5.46 -15.80
CA GLN A 75 -2.88 -6.39 -14.70
C GLN A 75 -4.37 -6.45 -14.32
N PHE A 76 -5.08 -5.32 -14.33
CA PHE A 76 -6.53 -5.29 -14.10
C PHE A 76 -7.30 -6.05 -15.18
N PHE A 77 -6.97 -5.86 -16.46
CA PHE A 77 -7.62 -6.60 -17.57
C PHE A 77 -7.41 -8.11 -17.47
N VAL A 78 -6.19 -8.55 -17.13
CA VAL A 78 -5.89 -9.99 -16.96
C VAL A 78 -6.56 -10.57 -15.72
N GLN A 79 -6.69 -9.79 -14.64
CA GLN A 79 -7.32 -10.23 -13.40
C GLN A 79 -8.86 -10.22 -13.46
N LEU A 80 -9.45 -9.44 -14.37
CA LEU A 80 -10.90 -9.32 -14.55
C LEU A 80 -11.64 -10.66 -14.72
N PRO A 81 -11.24 -11.57 -15.63
CA PRO A 81 -11.89 -12.87 -15.74
C PRO A 81 -11.73 -13.70 -14.45
N ILE A 82 -10.57 -13.64 -13.81
CA ILE A 82 -10.28 -14.38 -12.57
C ILE A 82 -11.15 -13.87 -11.42
N SER A 83 -11.36 -12.54 -11.33
CA SER A 83 -12.21 -11.93 -10.31
C SER A 83 -13.70 -12.26 -10.52
N VAL A 84 -14.15 -12.38 -11.77
CA VAL A 84 -15.50 -12.87 -12.10
C VAL A 84 -15.69 -14.33 -11.69
N LEU A 85 -14.70 -15.20 -11.93
CA LEU A 85 -14.75 -16.59 -11.45
C LEU A 85 -14.72 -16.69 -9.91
N TYR A 86 -14.02 -15.78 -9.25
CA TYR A 86 -14.04 -15.68 -7.79
C TYR A 86 -15.41 -15.21 -7.27
N TRP A 87 -15.99 -14.17 -7.87
CA TRP A 87 -17.28 -13.62 -7.46
C TRP A 87 -18.45 -14.58 -7.69
N SER A 88 -18.40 -15.38 -8.76
CA SER A 88 -19.38 -16.45 -9.02
C SER A 88 -19.30 -17.62 -8.04
N GLY A 89 -18.32 -17.63 -7.12
CA GLY A 89 -18.15 -18.69 -6.13
C GLY A 89 -17.58 -20.00 -6.72
N LEU A 90 -17.23 -20.01 -8.00
CA LEU A 90 -16.60 -21.17 -8.67
C LEU A 90 -15.21 -21.47 -8.10
N ILE A 91 -14.51 -20.46 -7.58
CA ILE A 91 -13.14 -20.57 -7.11
C ILE A 91 -13.02 -20.08 -5.66
N ARG A 92 -12.38 -20.89 -4.79
CA ARG A 92 -12.06 -20.51 -3.40
C ARG A 92 -10.89 -19.53 -3.33
N TYR A 93 -10.87 -18.72 -2.28
CA TYR A 93 -9.82 -17.73 -1.99
C TYR A 93 -8.39 -18.28 -2.03
N ALA A 94 -8.19 -19.53 -1.62
CA ALA A 94 -6.87 -20.19 -1.65
C ALA A 94 -6.34 -20.35 -3.09
N THR A 95 -7.22 -20.72 -4.02
CA THR A 95 -6.89 -20.90 -5.44
C THR A 95 -6.69 -19.55 -6.13
N TYR A 96 -7.47 -18.53 -5.76
CA TYR A 96 -7.29 -17.14 -6.22
C TYR A 96 -5.88 -16.61 -5.91
N ASN A 97 -5.43 -16.74 -4.66
CA ASN A 97 -4.12 -16.23 -4.25
C ASN A 97 -2.95 -17.01 -4.88
N PHE A 98 -3.14 -18.31 -5.15
CA PHE A 98 -2.16 -19.11 -5.87
C PHE A 98 -2.01 -18.63 -7.32
N LEU A 99 -3.13 -18.47 -8.04
CA LEU A 99 -3.16 -17.97 -9.42
C LEU A 99 -2.53 -16.58 -9.55
N THR A 100 -2.90 -15.63 -8.69
CA THR A 100 -2.38 -14.25 -8.78
C THR A 100 -0.89 -14.13 -8.46
N ARG A 101 -0.37 -14.99 -7.57
CA ARG A 101 1.05 -14.95 -7.17
C ARG A 101 1.96 -15.71 -8.12
N ASN A 102 1.41 -16.59 -8.95
CA ASN A 102 2.20 -17.46 -9.83
C ASN A 102 2.93 -16.66 -10.92
N PHE A 103 4.17 -17.08 -11.18
CA PHE A 103 5.04 -16.49 -12.19
C PHE A 103 4.44 -16.55 -13.60
N LEU A 104 3.69 -17.62 -13.92
CA LEU A 104 3.01 -17.78 -15.22
C LEU A 104 2.04 -16.64 -15.53
N VAL A 105 1.26 -16.19 -14.55
CA VAL A 105 0.29 -15.10 -14.76
C VAL A 105 1.01 -13.78 -14.98
N LYS A 106 2.14 -13.55 -14.29
CA LYS A 106 2.99 -12.37 -14.53
C LYS A 106 3.63 -12.40 -15.92
N LEU A 107 4.04 -13.57 -16.40
CA LEU A 107 4.64 -13.75 -17.73
C LEU A 107 3.60 -13.50 -18.85
N LEU A 108 2.38 -14.03 -18.70
CA LEU A 108 1.27 -13.73 -19.60
C LEU A 108 0.95 -12.23 -19.65
N ASN A 109 0.93 -11.57 -18.50
CA ASN A 109 0.72 -10.12 -18.45
C ASN A 109 1.80 -9.37 -19.27
N LEU A 110 3.07 -9.78 -19.13
CA LEU A 110 4.18 -9.19 -19.89
C LEU A 110 4.06 -9.45 -21.41
N LEU A 111 3.63 -10.65 -21.84
CA LEU A 111 3.38 -10.95 -23.24
C LEU A 111 2.26 -10.09 -23.84
N ILE A 112 1.15 -9.96 -23.12
CA ILE A 112 0.00 -9.13 -23.55
C ILE A 112 0.43 -7.67 -23.71
N ILE A 113 1.23 -7.15 -22.78
CA ILE A 113 1.80 -5.80 -22.87
C ILE A 113 2.61 -5.63 -24.17
N ILE A 114 3.53 -6.56 -24.47
CA ILE A 114 4.40 -6.47 -25.66
C ILE A 114 3.57 -6.52 -26.94
N ILE A 115 2.62 -7.46 -27.04
CA ILE A 115 1.75 -7.61 -28.22
C ILE A 115 0.92 -6.34 -28.44
N GLY A 116 0.33 -5.80 -27.37
CA GLY A 116 -0.45 -4.56 -27.43
C GLY A 116 0.40 -3.36 -27.85
N LEU A 117 1.63 -3.27 -27.35
CA LEU A 117 2.56 -2.18 -27.67
C LEU A 117 2.98 -2.24 -29.14
N VAL A 118 3.38 -3.42 -29.63
CA VAL A 118 3.74 -3.64 -31.04
C VAL A 118 2.54 -3.34 -31.94
N SER A 119 1.35 -3.87 -31.61
CA SER A 119 0.12 -3.62 -32.38
C SER A 119 -0.23 -2.13 -32.44
N SER A 120 -0.10 -1.40 -31.33
CA SER A 120 -0.33 0.04 -31.29
C SER A 120 0.65 0.81 -32.17
N VAL A 121 1.95 0.47 -32.10
CA VAL A 121 2.99 1.16 -32.89
C VAL A 121 2.78 0.92 -34.38
N VAL A 122 2.53 -0.33 -34.78
CA VAL A 122 2.29 -0.67 -36.20
C VAL A 122 1.03 0.03 -36.72
N THR A 123 -0.03 0.10 -35.92
CA THR A 123 -1.27 0.81 -36.31
C THR A 123 -1.02 2.31 -36.54
N ILE A 124 -0.19 2.95 -35.71
CA ILE A 124 0.14 4.38 -35.86
C ILE A 124 1.01 4.62 -37.10
N VAL A 125 2.02 3.76 -37.33
CA VAL A 125 2.98 3.94 -38.44
C VAL A 125 2.35 3.65 -39.80
N THR A 126 1.50 2.62 -39.89
CA THR A 126 0.96 2.14 -41.17
C THR A 126 -0.44 2.68 -41.46
N GLY A 127 -1.15 3.19 -40.46
CA GLY A 127 -2.58 3.51 -40.55
C GLY A 127 -3.48 2.26 -40.42
N TYR A 128 -4.76 2.48 -40.13
CA TYR A 128 -5.72 1.40 -39.83
C TYR A 128 -5.97 0.46 -41.02
N ASN A 129 -6.16 1.02 -42.23
CA ASN A 129 -6.51 0.21 -43.41
C ASN A 129 -5.35 -0.72 -43.85
N PRO A 130 -4.09 -0.24 -44.01
CA PRO A 130 -3.00 -1.11 -44.44
C PRO A 130 -2.62 -2.16 -43.38
N PHE A 131 -2.79 -1.82 -42.10
CA PHE A 131 -2.52 -2.75 -41.00
C PHE A 131 -3.48 -3.95 -41.00
N MET A 132 -4.79 -3.71 -41.20
CA MET A 132 -5.78 -4.79 -41.24
C MET A 132 -5.53 -5.76 -42.38
N ASP A 133 -5.10 -5.27 -43.55
CA ASP A 133 -4.75 -6.13 -44.68
C ASP A 133 -3.54 -7.03 -44.38
N ILE A 134 -2.49 -6.49 -43.75
CA ILE A 134 -1.33 -7.28 -43.33
C ILE A 134 -1.73 -8.31 -42.26
N PHE A 135 -2.55 -7.92 -41.30
CA PHE A 135 -3.00 -8.78 -40.21
C PHE A 135 -3.85 -9.95 -40.71
N ILE A 136 -4.82 -9.67 -41.59
CA ILE A 136 -5.67 -10.70 -42.22
C ILE A 136 -4.83 -11.64 -43.08
N LYS A 137 -3.83 -11.12 -43.78
CA LYS A 137 -2.92 -11.94 -44.59
C LYS A 137 -2.09 -12.89 -43.73
N TRP A 138 -1.53 -12.40 -42.61
CA TRP A 138 -0.75 -13.22 -41.67
C TRP A 138 -1.58 -14.28 -40.93
N LEU A 139 -2.87 -14.00 -40.69
CA LEU A 139 -3.79 -14.93 -40.00
C LEU A 139 -4.33 -16.05 -40.91
N LYS A 140 -4.17 -15.90 -42.23
CA LYS A 140 -4.66 -16.85 -43.25
C LYS A 140 -3.56 -17.79 -43.77
N GLU A 141 -2.31 -17.50 -43.46
CA GLU A 141 -1.15 -18.40 -43.60
C GLU A 141 -1.02 -19.33 -42.39
#